data_AF-A0A1I2TUD4-F1
#
_entry.id   AF-A0A1I2TUD4-F1
#
_cell.length_a   1.000
_cell.length_b   1.000
_cell.length_c   1.000
_cell.angle_alpha   90.00
_cell.angle_beta   90.00
_cell.angle_gamma   90.00
#
_symmetry.space_group_name_H-M   'P 1'
#
loop_
_entity.id
_entity.type
_entity.pdbx_description
1 polymer ?
#
loop_
_entity_poly.entity_id
_entity_poly.type
_entity_poly.pdbx_seq_one_letter_code
_entity_poly.pdbx_strand_id
1 'polypeptide(L)'
;MRKHVASLFATAVLVGAALPVAASMPASAASFSCQPVSHSYTVSQEKVAVHATPSPRGSVVGYKYKDNKVHADYACSNSTGNWVCIGQCHVDEESITGRWVFRNYLKG
;
A
#
# COMPACT_ATOMS: atom_id res chain seq x y z
N MET A 1 14.59 41.09 -63.56
CA MET A 1 13.38 40.24 -63.74
C MET A 1 12.78 39.98 -62.37
N ARG A 2 11.47 40.23 -62.23
CA ARG A 2 10.66 39.89 -61.04
C ARG A 2 10.71 38.37 -60.78
N LYS A 3 10.61 37.97 -59.51
CA LYS A 3 9.68 36.92 -59.05
C LYS A 3 9.55 36.98 -57.51
N HIS A 4 8.30 37.15 -57.09
CA HIS A 4 7.79 37.18 -55.72
C HIS A 4 7.62 35.76 -55.15
N VAL A 5 7.09 35.72 -53.91
CA VAL A 5 6.27 34.67 -53.25
C VAL A 5 7.08 33.90 -52.19
N ALA A 6 7.00 34.24 -50.91
CA ALA A 6 5.91 34.14 -49.92
C ALA A 6 5.80 32.75 -49.26
N SER A 7 5.84 32.81 -47.93
CA SER A 7 5.40 31.91 -46.85
C SER A 7 5.02 30.46 -47.15
N LEU A 8 5.38 29.56 -46.22
CA LEU A 8 4.42 28.75 -45.46
C LEU A 8 5.11 28.05 -44.28
N PHE A 9 4.66 28.41 -43.07
CA PHE A 9 4.92 27.66 -41.84
C PHE A 9 4.24 26.30 -41.96
N ALA A 10 5.00 25.21 -41.86
CA ALA A 10 4.45 23.87 -41.72
C ALA A 10 4.50 23.47 -40.23
N THR A 11 3.42 23.76 -39.51
CA THR A 11 3.12 23.16 -38.21
C THR A 11 2.72 21.72 -38.42
N ALA A 12 3.63 20.79 -38.15
CA ALA A 12 3.31 19.36 -38.09
C ALA A 12 2.52 19.09 -36.80
N VAL A 13 1.21 18.84 -36.95
CA VAL A 13 0.34 18.36 -35.87
C VAL A 13 0.71 16.91 -35.59
N LEU A 14 1.38 16.66 -34.46
CA LEU A 14 1.52 15.33 -33.89
C LEU A 14 0.15 14.90 -33.36
N VAL A 15 -0.61 14.15 -34.17
CA VAL A 15 -1.77 13.41 -33.70
C VAL A 15 -1.24 12.23 -32.87
N GLY A 16 -1.01 12.49 -31.59
CA GLY A 16 -0.74 11.46 -30.60
C GLY A 16 -2.00 10.62 -30.42
N ALA A 17 -1.97 9.39 -30.93
CA ALA A 17 -2.96 8.39 -30.59
C ALA A 17 -2.90 8.13 -29.08
N ALA A 18 -3.81 8.74 -28.33
CA ALA A 18 -4.04 8.41 -26.94
C ALA A 18 -4.67 7.01 -26.90
N LEU A 19 -3.83 5.99 -26.72
CA LEU A 19 -4.30 4.69 -26.26
C LEU A 19 -5.09 4.93 -24.97
N PRO A 20 -6.27 4.33 -24.79
CA PRO A 20 -6.91 4.32 -23.49
C PRO A 20 -5.94 3.57 -22.57
N VAL A 21 -5.23 4.32 -21.73
CA VAL A 21 -4.62 3.78 -20.54
C VAL A 21 -5.80 3.20 -19.79
N ALA A 22 -5.94 1.87 -19.85
CA ALA A 22 -6.78 1.14 -18.94
C ALA A 22 -6.24 1.50 -17.56
N ALA A 23 -6.87 2.51 -16.94
CA ALA A 23 -6.67 2.83 -15.56
C ALA A 23 -7.04 1.54 -14.83
N SER A 24 -6.02 0.79 -14.44
CA SER A 24 -6.16 -0.30 -13.51
C SER A 24 -6.75 0.34 -12.27
N MET A 25 -8.08 0.28 -12.13
CA MET A 25 -8.75 0.64 -10.91
C MET A 25 -8.04 -0.13 -9.80
N PRO A 26 -7.52 0.54 -8.75
CA PRO A 26 -6.89 -0.17 -7.66
C PRO A 26 -7.92 -1.18 -7.17
N ALA A 27 -7.53 -2.46 -7.22
CA ALA A 27 -8.33 -3.55 -6.68
C ALA A 27 -8.72 -3.13 -5.28
N SER A 28 -10.02 -2.91 -5.07
CA SER A 28 -10.61 -2.22 -3.93
C SER A 28 -9.76 -2.39 -2.68
N ALA A 29 -9.01 -1.33 -2.34
CA ALA A 29 -8.38 -1.23 -1.04
C ALA A 29 -9.54 -1.41 -0.04
N ALA A 30 -9.63 -2.57 0.59
CA ALA A 30 -10.68 -2.86 1.56
C ALA A 30 -10.61 -1.72 2.58
N SER A 31 -11.58 -0.80 2.57
CA SER A 31 -11.49 0.50 3.25
C SER A 31 -10.83 0.35 4.61
N PHE A 32 -9.55 0.71 4.69
CA PHE A 32 -8.75 0.54 5.90
C PHE A 32 -8.95 1.80 6.72
N SER A 33 -9.36 1.65 7.98
CA SER A 33 -9.32 2.74 8.94
C SER A 33 -8.05 2.58 9.76
N CYS A 34 -7.10 3.49 9.58
CA CYS A 34 -5.79 3.43 10.19
C CYS A 34 -5.52 4.64 11.08
N GLN A 35 -4.84 4.40 12.20
CA GLN A 35 -4.37 5.45 13.08
C GLN A 35 -2.92 5.18 13.48
N PRO A 36 -2.07 6.22 13.55
CA PRO A 36 -0.74 6.08 14.12
C PRO A 36 -0.87 5.72 15.59
N VAL A 37 -0.03 4.78 16.04
CA VAL A 37 0.05 4.37 17.44
C VAL A 37 1.52 4.25 17.83
N SER A 38 1.81 4.21 19.12
CA SER A 38 3.14 3.83 19.62
C SER A 38 2.93 2.91 20.81
N HIS A 39 2.83 1.62 20.53
CA HIS A 39 2.52 0.62 21.55
C HIS A 39 3.37 -0.62 21.40
N SER A 40 3.87 -1.15 22.51
CA SER A 40 4.66 -2.38 22.52
C SER A 40 3.78 -3.55 22.94
N TYR A 41 3.73 -4.58 22.10
CA TYR A 41 3.02 -5.82 22.37
C TYR A 41 3.99 -6.97 22.58
N THR A 42 3.49 -8.04 23.19
CA THR A 42 4.15 -9.34 23.26
C THR A 42 3.35 -10.37 22.47
N VAL A 43 4.02 -11.16 21.65
CA VAL A 43 3.39 -12.23 20.85
C VAL A 43 2.89 -13.34 21.76
N SER A 44 1.60 -13.69 21.63
CA SER A 44 0.93 -14.65 22.50
C SER A 44 0.90 -16.09 21.98
N GLN A 45 1.06 -16.26 20.67
CA GLN A 45 1.02 -17.56 20.00
C GLN A 45 2.44 -18.09 19.75
N GLU A 46 2.59 -19.42 19.69
CA GLU A 46 3.88 -20.09 19.38
C GLU A 46 4.54 -19.52 18.13
N LYS A 47 3.74 -19.27 17.08
CA LYS A 47 4.20 -18.70 15.81
C LYS A 47 3.08 -17.88 15.18
N VAL A 48 3.44 -16.68 14.71
CA VAL A 48 2.53 -15.73 14.06
C VAL A 48 3.11 -15.29 12.73
N ALA A 49 2.29 -15.33 11.68
CA ALA A 49 2.68 -14.82 10.36
C ALA A 49 2.72 -13.29 10.36
N VAL A 50 3.74 -12.75 9.69
CA VAL A 50 3.86 -11.33 9.38
C VAL A 50 3.53 -11.16 7.91
N HIS A 51 2.56 -10.33 7.59
CA HIS A 51 2.04 -10.13 6.24
C HIS A 51 2.55 -8.81 5.64
N ALA A 52 2.72 -8.77 4.32
CA ALA A 52 3.07 -7.55 3.57
C ALA A 52 1.96 -6.50 3.58
N THR A 53 0.71 -6.96 3.71
CA THR A 53 -0.51 -6.14 3.76
C THR A 53 -1.41 -6.64 4.90
N PRO A 54 -2.28 -5.79 5.46
CA PRO A 54 -3.17 -6.17 6.58
C PRO A 54 -4.37 -7.00 6.08
N SER A 55 -4.08 -8.21 5.62
CA SER A 55 -5.05 -9.18 5.11
C SER A 55 -4.59 -10.61 5.39
N PRO A 56 -5.49 -11.54 5.76
CA PRO A 56 -5.12 -12.95 5.97
C PRO A 56 -4.64 -13.62 4.68
N ARG A 57 -5.04 -13.06 3.52
CA ARG A 57 -4.60 -13.49 2.19
C ARG A 57 -3.35 -12.76 1.71
N GLY A 58 -2.85 -11.77 2.46
CA GLY A 58 -1.63 -11.05 2.14
C GLY A 58 -0.41 -11.96 2.19
N SER A 59 0.58 -11.70 1.33
CA SER A 59 1.82 -12.47 1.29
C SER A 59 2.52 -12.48 2.66
N VAL A 60 2.94 -13.66 3.11
CA VAL A 60 3.72 -13.80 4.35
C VAL A 60 5.18 -13.43 4.08
N VAL A 61 5.68 -12.43 4.80
CA VAL A 61 7.04 -11.88 4.68
C VAL A 61 7.93 -12.20 5.88
N GLY A 62 7.43 -13.02 6.80
CA GLY A 62 8.18 -13.51 7.94
C GLY A 62 7.27 -14.04 9.04
N TYR A 63 7.90 -14.32 10.18
CA TYR A 63 7.21 -14.81 11.36
C TYR A 63 7.72 -14.11 12.61
N LYS A 64 6.86 -14.05 13.63
CA LYS A 64 7.23 -13.76 15.01
C LYS A 64 6.85 -14.96 15.87
N TYR A 65 7.60 -15.14 16.95
CA TYR A 65 7.41 -16.26 17.85
C TYR A 65 6.92 -15.77 19.20
N LYS A 66 6.38 -16.68 19.98
CA LYS A 66 5.92 -16.41 21.35
C LYS A 66 6.97 -15.63 22.15
N ASP A 67 6.48 -14.72 22.99
CA ASP A 67 7.26 -13.86 23.86
C ASP A 67 8.17 -12.84 23.13
N ASN A 68 8.19 -12.83 21.79
CA ASN A 68 8.80 -11.74 21.04
C ASN A 68 8.06 -10.44 21.34
N LYS A 69 8.82 -9.39 21.63
CA LYS A 69 8.31 -8.03 21.73
C LYS A 69 8.27 -7.38 20.35
N VAL A 70 7.16 -6.71 20.05
CA VAL A 70 6.98 -5.96 18.81
C VAL A 70 6.48 -4.57 19.15
N HIS A 71 7.04 -3.55 18.52
CA HIS A 71 6.53 -2.19 18.58
C HIS A 71 5.58 -1.98 17.41
N ALA A 72 4.42 -1.39 17.66
CA ALA A 72 3.45 -1.05 16.63
C ALA A 72 3.48 0.46 16.38
N ASP A 73 3.62 0.83 15.10
CA ASP A 73 3.61 2.22 14.64
C ASP A 73 2.23 2.63 14.09
N TYR A 74 1.44 1.65 13.63
CA TYR A 74 0.08 1.85 13.14
C TYR A 74 -0.85 0.73 13.59
N ALA A 75 -2.09 1.10 13.90
CA ALA A 75 -3.20 0.18 14.08
C ALA A 75 -4.23 0.43 12.99
N CYS A 76 -4.65 -0.63 12.31
CA CYS A 76 -5.61 -0.56 11.22
C CYS A 76 -6.74 -1.57 11.42
N SER A 77 -7.94 -1.18 11.05
CA SER A 77 -9.13 -2.01 11.05
C SER A 77 -9.72 -2.10 9.66
N ASN A 78 -10.14 -3.29 9.26
CA ASN A 78 -10.88 -3.54 8.02
C ASN A 78 -11.89 -4.69 8.21
N SER A 79 -12.54 -5.11 7.13
CA SER A 79 -13.51 -6.21 7.14
C SER A 79 -12.92 -7.57 7.56
N THR A 80 -11.59 -7.74 7.49
CA THR A 80 -10.89 -8.97 7.88
C THR A 80 -10.45 -8.97 9.35
N GLY A 81 -10.50 -7.81 10.02
CA GLY A 81 -10.18 -7.68 11.44
C GLY A 81 -9.24 -6.52 11.75
N ASN A 82 -8.60 -6.61 12.92
CA ASN A 82 -7.69 -5.61 13.44
C ASN A 82 -6.24 -6.04 13.24
N TRP A 83 -5.45 -5.14 12.68
CA TRP A 83 -4.08 -5.35 12.30
C TRP A 83 -3.19 -4.28 12.92
N VAL A 84 -1.97 -4.66 13.25
CA VAL A 84 -0.94 -3.71 13.67
C VAL A 84 0.26 -3.82 12.75
N CYS A 85 0.82 -2.67 12.38
CA CYS A 85 2.07 -2.62 11.65
C CYS A 85 3.23 -2.52 12.63
N ILE A 86 4.16 -3.47 12.51
CA ILE A 86 5.30 -3.65 13.42
C ILE A 86 6.65 -3.31 12.77
N GLY A 87 6.62 -2.55 11.69
CA GLY A 87 7.80 -2.07 10.98
C GLY A 87 7.57 -1.88 9.48
N GLN A 88 8.37 -0.99 8.89
CA GLN A 88 8.31 -0.63 7.47
C GLN A 88 6.90 -0.20 7.03
N CYS A 89 6.19 0.52 7.90
CA CYS A 89 4.79 0.89 7.70
C CYS A 89 4.68 1.99 6.66
N HIS A 90 3.92 1.72 5.60
CA HIS A 90 3.48 2.72 4.64
C HIS A 90 1.96 2.69 4.62
N VAL A 91 1.36 3.81 5.04
CA VAL A 91 -0.09 3.99 5.12
C VAL A 91 -0.41 5.31 4.45
N ASP A 92 -1.02 5.23 3.28
CA ASP A 92 -1.47 6.39 2.50
C ASP A 92 -2.89 6.13 1.96
N GLU A 93 -3.45 7.09 1.23
CA GLU A 93 -4.83 6.99 0.72
C GLU A 93 -5.01 5.94 -0.39
N GLU A 94 -3.93 5.59 -1.10
CA GLU A 94 -3.93 4.69 -2.26
C GLU A 94 -3.40 3.29 -1.92
N SER A 95 -2.56 3.16 -0.89
CA SER A 95 -1.80 1.96 -0.59
C SER A 95 -1.54 1.75 0.90
N ILE A 96 -1.45 0.48 1.29
CA ILE A 96 -1.10 0.07 2.65
C ILE A 96 -0.15 -1.13 2.60
N THR A 97 1.10 -0.91 3.00
CA THR A 97 2.15 -1.93 3.00
C THR A 97 2.98 -1.88 4.27
N GLY A 98 3.71 -2.97 4.54
CA GLY A 98 4.62 -3.05 5.68
C GLY A 98 4.65 -4.43 6.30
N ARG A 99 4.93 -4.49 7.60
CA ARG A 99 4.98 -5.74 8.36
C ARG A 99 3.79 -5.82 9.28
N TRP A 100 2.73 -6.48 8.82
CA TRP A 100 1.43 -6.52 9.49
C TRP A 100 1.22 -7.80 10.28
N VAL A 101 0.70 -7.68 11.48
CA VAL A 101 0.35 -8.79 12.36
C VAL A 101 -1.08 -8.63 12.84
N PHE A 102 -1.83 -9.74 12.92
CA PHE A 102 -3.18 -9.73 13.46
C PHE A 102 -3.15 -9.39 14.95
N ARG A 103 -3.92 -8.37 15.35
CA ARG A 103 -3.90 -7.81 16.71
C ARG A 103 -4.31 -8.81 17.80
N ASN A 104 -5.08 -9.85 17.45
CA ASN A 104 -5.52 -10.88 18.41
C ASN A 104 -4.40 -11.86 18.79
N TYR A 105 -3.28 -11.88 18.06
CA TYR A 105 -2.12 -12.72 18.39
C TYR A 105 -1.10 -12.01 19.29
N LEU A 106 -1.48 -10.84 19.79
CA LEU A 106 -0.65 -9.94 20.57
C LEU A 106 -1.31 -9.64 21.91
N LYS A 107 -0.51 -9.54 22.97
CA LYS A 107 -0.90 -9.16 24.33
C LYS A 107 -0.21 -7.85 24.72
N GLY A 108 -0.87 -7.08 25.58
CA GLY A 108 -0.43 -5.76 26.02
C GLY A 108 -1.33 -4.65 25.50
#